data_AF-A0A2G2LJQ1-F1
#
_entry.id   AF-A0A2G2LJQ1-F1
#
_cell.length_a   1.000
_cell.length_b   1.000
_cell.length_c   1.000
_cell.angle_alpha   90.00
_cell.angle_beta   90.00
_cell.angle_gamma   90.00
#
_symmetry.space_group_name_H-M   'P 1'
#
loop_
_entity.id
_entity.type
_entity.pdbx_description
1 polymer ?
#
loop_
_entity_poly.entity_id
_entity_poly.type
_entity_poly.pdbx_seq_one_letter_code
_entity_poly.pdbx_strand_id
1 'polypeptide(L)'
;MHTERLNELKKLSRKRGDKTPFSSNDDFLVWSDEVQALLEFAPAMSERFSYHTHKAKAAFQIGTVNYPAVYESIGIVNQSIKKLELANVIQETSNIASIKELILPEKVSVNWLYKHVPLSFWLTLTAFVGGVFMGGIAFSETELYKSLKTKVQIEKVVEKN
;
A
#
# COMPACT_ATOMS: atom_id res chain seq x y z
N MET A 1 -5.23 5.90 22.14
CA MET A 1 -6.04 6.76 21.23
C MET A 1 -6.77 5.97 20.15
N HIS A 2 -6.13 5.02 19.45
CA HIS A 2 -6.80 4.22 18.40
C HIS A 2 -7.83 3.21 18.93
N THR A 3 -7.62 2.64 20.12
CA THR A 3 -8.50 1.61 20.71
C THR A 3 -9.84 2.16 21.21
N GLU A 4 -9.86 3.38 21.74
CA GLU A 4 -11.07 4.06 22.21
C GLU A 4 -12.00 4.41 21.04
N ARG A 5 -11.44 5.03 19.99
CA ARG A 5 -12.18 5.32 18.74
C ARG A 5 -12.67 4.08 18.02
N LEU A 6 -11.89 2.99 18.03
CA LEU A 6 -12.33 1.70 17.48
C LEU A 6 -13.60 1.22 18.20
N ASN A 7 -13.62 1.30 19.54
CA ASN A 7 -14.78 0.91 20.32
C ASN A 7 -15.99 1.82 20.05
N GLU A 8 -15.77 3.12 19.87
CA GLU A 8 -16.83 4.07 19.50
C GLU A 8 -17.39 3.80 18.11
N LEU A 9 -16.53 3.60 17.10
CA LEU A 9 -16.97 3.23 15.75
C LEU A 9 -17.69 1.88 15.72
N LYS A 10 -17.27 0.91 16.54
CA LYS A 10 -17.97 -0.39 16.68
C LYS A 10 -19.37 -0.23 17.25
N LYS A 11 -19.57 0.65 18.24
CA LYS A 11 -20.91 0.97 18.78
C LYS A 11 -21.82 1.57 17.71
N LEU A 12 -21.27 2.37 16.82
CA LEU A 12 -21.99 3.00 15.71
C LEU A 12 -22.11 2.11 14.46
N SER A 13 -21.55 0.89 14.49
CA SER A 13 -21.63 -0.02 13.36
C SER A 13 -23.06 -0.52 13.15
N ARG A 14 -23.47 -0.56 11.89
CA ARG A 14 -24.78 -1.08 11.48
C ARG A 14 -24.60 -2.10 10.36
N LYS A 15 -25.58 -3.01 10.19
CA LYS A 15 -25.52 -4.05 9.16
C LYS A 15 -26.01 -3.52 7.82
N ARG A 16 -25.22 -3.79 6.77
CA ARG A 16 -25.59 -3.41 5.40
C ARG A 16 -26.74 -4.29 4.91
N GLY A 17 -27.76 -3.68 4.30
CA GLY A 17 -28.88 -4.40 3.70
C GLY A 17 -29.98 -4.82 4.68
N ASP A 18 -29.94 -4.36 5.93
CA ASP A 18 -31.13 -4.43 6.79
C ASP A 18 -32.27 -3.62 6.17
N LYS A 19 -33.50 -4.13 6.27
CA LYS A 19 -34.68 -3.53 5.62
C LYS A 19 -34.93 -2.08 6.07
N THR A 20 -34.55 -1.75 7.30
CA THR A 20 -34.69 -0.43 7.92
C THR A 20 -33.49 -0.18 8.84
N PRO A 21 -32.33 0.23 8.30
CA PRO A 21 -31.13 0.41 9.11
C PRO A 21 -31.23 1.61 10.07
N PHE A 22 -32.18 2.52 9.82
CA PHE A 22 -32.50 3.69 10.64
C PHE A 22 -34.01 3.78 10.83
N SER A 23 -34.43 4.24 12.01
CA SER A 23 -35.86 4.40 12.33
C SER A 23 -36.49 5.61 11.64
N SER A 24 -35.68 6.62 11.30
CA SER A 24 -36.10 7.83 10.60
C SER A 24 -34.93 8.44 9.83
N ASN A 25 -35.23 9.44 8.99
CA ASN A 25 -34.19 10.23 8.33
C ASN A 25 -33.34 10.99 9.37
N ASP A 26 -33.95 11.50 10.44
CA ASP A 26 -33.24 12.20 11.52
C ASP A 26 -32.26 11.27 12.27
N ASP A 27 -32.64 10.00 12.49
CA ASP A 27 -31.75 8.98 13.07
C ASP A 27 -30.50 8.76 12.21
N PHE A 28 -30.64 8.78 10.87
CA PHE A 28 -29.49 8.77 9.98
C PHE A 28 -28.63 10.03 10.10
N LEU A 29 -29.24 11.21 10.21
CA LEU A 29 -28.50 12.47 10.28
C LEU A 29 -27.63 12.53 11.54
N VAL A 30 -28.23 12.25 12.70
CA VAL A 30 -27.54 12.21 13.99
C VAL A 30 -26.39 11.20 13.95
N TRP A 31 -26.67 9.98 13.49
CA TRP A 31 -25.63 8.96 13.31
C TRP A 31 -24.53 9.41 12.37
N SER A 32 -24.87 10.09 11.27
CA SER A 32 -23.88 10.52 10.28
C SER A 32 -22.92 11.58 10.83
N ASP A 33 -23.41 12.45 11.71
CA ASP A 33 -22.61 13.51 12.31
C ASP A 33 -21.67 12.95 13.38
N GLU A 34 -22.14 11.99 14.20
CA GLU A 34 -21.31 11.24 15.16
C GLU A 34 -20.20 10.44 14.46
N VAL A 35 -20.54 9.78 13.36
CA VAL A 35 -19.58 9.01 12.57
C VAL A 35 -18.55 9.90 11.88
N GLN A 36 -18.97 11.05 11.34
CA GLN A 36 -18.09 12.00 10.65
C GLN A 36 -16.97 12.50 11.59
N ALA A 37 -17.32 12.85 12.83
CA ALA A 37 -16.35 13.29 13.85
C ALA A 37 -15.31 12.20 14.16
N LEU A 38 -15.72 10.93 14.14
CA LEU A 38 -14.84 9.80 14.41
C LEU A 38 -13.99 9.38 13.19
N LEU A 39 -14.34 9.81 11.98
CA LEU A 39 -13.65 9.46 10.73
C LEU A 39 -12.54 10.44 10.32
N GLU A 40 -12.35 11.54 11.04
CA GLU A 40 -11.34 12.57 10.72
C GLU A 40 -9.90 12.02 10.62
N PHE A 41 -9.57 10.93 11.31
CA PHE A 41 -8.24 10.30 11.26
C PHE A 41 -7.91 9.69 9.89
N ALA A 42 -8.91 9.43 9.05
CA ALA A 42 -8.75 8.81 7.74
C ALA A 42 -9.37 9.70 6.65
N PRO A 43 -8.62 10.70 6.15
CA PRO A 43 -9.14 11.72 5.23
C PRO A 43 -9.86 11.13 4.00
N ALA A 44 -9.28 10.09 3.39
CA ALA A 44 -9.86 9.43 2.23
C ALA A 44 -11.18 8.69 2.53
N MET A 45 -11.36 8.19 3.76
CA MET A 45 -12.60 7.52 4.16
C MET A 45 -13.65 8.55 4.60
N SER A 46 -13.22 9.61 5.27
CA SER A 46 -14.04 10.76 5.65
C SER A 46 -14.64 11.47 4.43
N GLU A 47 -13.82 11.71 3.39
CA GLU A 47 -14.29 12.35 2.15
C GLU A 47 -15.35 11.49 1.43
N ARG A 48 -15.09 10.19 1.30
CA ARG A 48 -16.05 9.23 0.74
C ARG A 48 -17.34 9.19 1.56
N PHE A 49 -17.22 9.16 2.89
CA PHE A 49 -18.37 9.14 3.78
C PHE A 49 -19.20 10.42 3.61
N SER A 50 -18.56 11.59 3.64
CA SER A 50 -19.19 12.89 3.42
C SER A 50 -19.94 12.93 2.08
N TYR A 51 -19.36 12.42 1.00
CA TYR A 51 -20.01 12.37 -0.31
C TYR A 51 -21.32 11.58 -0.30
N HIS A 52 -21.32 10.39 0.30
CA HIS A 52 -22.52 9.55 0.38
C HIS A 52 -23.55 10.10 1.37
N THR A 53 -23.10 10.64 2.49
CA THR A 53 -23.94 11.34 3.47
C THR A 53 -24.61 12.56 2.84
N HIS A 54 -23.89 13.36 2.04
CA HIS A 54 -24.46 14.51 1.33
C HIS A 54 -25.54 14.08 0.32
N LYS A 55 -25.31 12.99 -0.43
CA LYS A 55 -26.33 12.42 -1.33
C LYS A 55 -27.57 11.93 -0.59
N ALA A 56 -27.40 11.32 0.58
CA ALA A 56 -28.52 10.90 1.42
C ALA A 56 -29.28 12.12 1.97
N LYS A 57 -28.56 13.11 2.51
CA LYS A 57 -29.10 14.39 3.00
C LYS A 57 -29.92 15.12 1.93
N ALA A 58 -29.39 15.24 0.72
CA ALA A 58 -30.09 15.87 -0.41
C ALA A 58 -31.39 15.11 -0.78
N ALA A 59 -31.37 13.78 -0.76
CA ALA A 59 -32.56 12.98 -1.01
C ALA A 59 -33.64 13.17 0.08
N PHE A 60 -33.23 13.27 1.35
CA PHE A 60 -34.16 13.52 2.45
C PHE A 60 -34.81 14.90 2.37
N GLN A 61 -34.07 15.92 1.95
CA GLN A 61 -34.59 17.28 1.77
C GLN A 61 -35.71 17.36 0.73
N ILE A 62 -35.69 16.49 -0.28
CA ILE A 62 -36.75 16.38 -1.29
C ILE A 62 -37.84 15.36 -0.92
N GLY A 63 -37.84 14.85 0.32
CA GLY A 63 -38.84 13.89 0.82
C GLY A 63 -38.65 12.45 0.34
N THR A 64 -37.48 12.10 -0.18
CA THR A 64 -37.17 10.76 -0.70
C THR A 64 -36.07 10.08 0.12
N VAL A 65 -35.91 8.76 -0.01
CA VAL A 65 -34.85 8.01 0.66
C VAL A 65 -33.89 7.42 -0.36
N ASN A 66 -32.62 7.80 -0.30
CA ASN A 66 -31.55 7.22 -1.11
C ASN A 66 -30.90 6.05 -0.37
N TYR A 67 -31.58 4.91 -0.35
CA TYR A 67 -31.09 3.68 0.29
C TYR A 67 -29.68 3.28 -0.17
N PRO A 68 -29.31 3.35 -1.47
CA PRO A 68 -27.94 3.10 -1.91
C PRO A 68 -26.90 3.96 -1.19
N ALA A 69 -27.15 5.27 -1.06
CA ALA A 69 -26.23 6.19 -0.37
C ALA A 69 -26.13 5.89 1.14
N VAL A 70 -27.26 5.55 1.77
CA VAL A 70 -27.30 5.14 3.19
C VAL A 70 -26.50 3.85 3.41
N TYR A 71 -26.69 2.84 2.56
CA TYR A 71 -25.96 1.58 2.67
C TYR A 71 -24.47 1.73 2.38
N GLU A 72 -24.09 2.61 1.47
CA GLU A 72 -22.68 2.89 1.20
C GLU A 72 -22.02 3.61 2.38
N SER A 73 -22.74 4.53 3.02
CA SER A 73 -22.28 5.20 4.26
C SER A 73 -22.00 4.16 5.37
N ILE A 74 -22.93 3.22 5.59
CA ILE A 74 -22.74 2.09 6.51
C ILE A 74 -21.53 1.22 6.11
N GLY A 75 -21.36 0.97 4.80
CA GLY A 75 -20.24 0.22 4.26
C GLY A 75 -18.89 0.86 4.57
N ILE A 76 -18.79 2.18 4.44
CA ILE A 76 -17.57 2.94 4.72
C ILE A 76 -17.20 2.88 6.20
N VAL A 77 -18.18 2.94 7.11
CA VAL A 77 -17.95 2.77 8.56
C VAL A 77 -17.39 1.38 8.84
N ASN A 78 -18.04 0.33 8.32
CA ASN A 78 -17.60 -1.05 8.52
C ASN A 78 -16.21 -1.31 7.92
N GLN A 79 -15.88 -0.70 6.78
CA GLN A 79 -14.56 -0.77 6.20
C GLN A 79 -13.52 -0.04 7.05
N SER A 80 -13.88 1.10 7.64
CA SER A 80 -13.00 1.87 8.53
C SER A 80 -12.70 1.12 9.82
N ILE A 81 -13.70 0.46 10.41
CA ILE A 81 -13.52 -0.45 11.56
C ILE A 81 -12.55 -1.56 11.19
N LYS A 82 -12.78 -2.29 10.08
CA LYS A 82 -11.87 -3.37 9.65
C LYS A 82 -10.43 -2.89 9.42
N LYS A 83 -10.25 -1.70 8.83
CA LYS A 83 -8.92 -1.12 8.64
C LYS A 83 -8.25 -0.80 9.98
N LEU A 84 -8.98 -0.25 10.94
CA LEU A 84 -8.45 0.01 12.28
C LEU A 84 -8.16 -1.28 13.06
N GLU A 85 -8.99 -2.32 12.92
CA GLU A 85 -8.73 -3.64 13.50
C GLU A 85 -7.44 -4.24 12.94
N LEU A 86 -7.27 -4.21 11.63
CA LEU A 86 -6.04 -4.68 10.98
C LEU A 86 -4.83 -3.82 11.38
N ALA A 87 -4.98 -2.50 11.49
CA ALA A 87 -3.91 -1.62 11.93
C ALA A 87 -3.52 -1.87 13.39
N ASN A 88 -4.47 -2.15 14.28
CA ASN A 88 -4.18 -2.55 15.66
C ASN A 88 -3.53 -3.92 15.73
N VAL A 89 -3.98 -4.90 14.94
CA VAL A 89 -3.30 -6.20 14.83
C VAL A 89 -1.88 -6.04 14.32
N ILE A 90 -1.64 -5.16 13.34
CA ILE A 90 -0.30 -4.85 12.83
C ILE A 90 0.51 -4.10 13.89
N GLN A 91 -0.09 -3.20 14.68
CA GLN A 91 0.59 -2.48 15.77
C GLN A 91 0.96 -3.41 16.94
N GLU A 92 0.07 -4.30 17.34
CA GLU A 92 0.34 -5.35 18.34
C GLU A 92 1.38 -6.34 17.80
N THR A 93 1.30 -6.71 16.52
CA THR A 93 2.33 -7.53 15.85
C THR A 93 3.64 -6.75 15.70
N SER A 94 3.63 -5.42 15.63
CA SER A 94 4.83 -4.59 15.55
C SER A 94 5.47 -4.31 16.90
N ASN A 95 4.70 -4.35 18.00
CA ASN A 95 5.25 -4.43 19.36
C ASN A 95 5.77 -5.83 19.70
N ILE A 96 5.29 -6.87 19.01
CA ILE A 96 5.87 -8.23 19.00
C ILE A 96 6.95 -8.36 17.90
N ALA A 97 7.12 -7.36 17.03
CA ALA A 97 8.29 -7.22 16.18
C ALA A 97 9.45 -6.55 16.93
N SER A 98 9.60 -6.88 18.22
CA SER A 98 10.93 -7.24 18.72
C SER A 98 11.42 -8.34 17.79
N ILE A 99 12.18 -7.94 16.75
CA ILE A 99 13.12 -8.77 16.00
C ILE A 99 12.61 -10.22 16.00
N LYS A 100 11.54 -10.51 15.26
CA LYS A 100 11.32 -11.91 14.90
C LYS A 100 12.50 -12.20 13.99
N GLU A 101 13.57 -12.71 14.62
CA GLU A 101 14.78 -13.15 13.98
C GLU A 101 14.33 -13.77 12.66
N LEU A 102 14.79 -13.19 11.55
CA LEU A 102 14.81 -13.96 10.32
C LEU A 102 15.55 -15.23 10.72
N ILE A 103 14.82 -16.32 10.96
CA ILE A 103 15.41 -17.64 11.06
C ILE A 103 15.90 -17.85 9.64
N LEU A 104 17.14 -17.42 9.38
CA LEU A 104 17.79 -17.65 8.11
C LEU A 104 17.69 -19.15 7.88
N PRO A 105 17.08 -19.60 6.78
CA PRO A 105 17.04 -21.01 6.50
C PRO A 105 18.50 -21.48 6.41
N GLU A 106 18.80 -22.60 7.07
CA GLU A 106 20.13 -23.22 7.06
C GLU A 106 20.65 -23.45 5.62
N LYS A 107 19.73 -23.50 4.65
CA LYS A 107 20.01 -23.55 3.21
C LYS A 107 19.09 -22.59 2.44
N VAL A 108 19.69 -21.61 1.77
CA VAL A 108 19.00 -20.76 0.81
C VAL A 108 18.72 -21.58 -0.45
N SER A 109 17.46 -21.97 -0.65
CA SER A 109 17.04 -22.65 -1.89
C SER A 109 16.59 -21.62 -2.93
N VAL A 110 16.74 -21.95 -4.22
CA VAL A 110 16.27 -21.12 -5.34
C VAL A 110 14.77 -20.81 -5.21
N ASN A 111 13.99 -21.79 -4.74
CA ASN A 111 12.56 -21.63 -4.50
C ASN A 111 12.26 -20.64 -3.36
N TRP A 112 13.09 -20.61 -2.32
CA TRP A 112 12.94 -19.64 -1.23
C TRP A 112 13.22 -18.22 -1.71
N LEU A 113 14.29 -18.04 -2.51
CA LEU A 113 14.70 -16.76 -3.05
C LEU A 113 13.59 -16.16 -3.94
N TYR A 114 13.00 -16.96 -4.82
CA TYR A 114 11.88 -16.51 -5.67
C TYR A 114 10.66 -16.07 -4.86
N LYS A 115 10.36 -16.74 -3.74
CA LYS A 115 9.19 -16.44 -2.90
C LYS A 115 9.33 -15.23 -2.01
N HIS A 116 10.55 -14.92 -1.55
CA HIS A 116 10.79 -13.90 -0.51
C HIS A 116 11.49 -12.65 -1.03
N VAL A 117 12.13 -12.72 -2.20
CA VAL A 117 12.80 -11.57 -2.78
C VAL A 117 11.81 -10.78 -3.65
N PRO A 118 11.64 -9.47 -3.42
CA PRO A 118 10.73 -8.65 -4.20
C PRO A 118 11.16 -8.55 -5.67
N LEU A 119 10.19 -8.40 -6.56
CA LEU A 119 10.42 -8.31 -8.01
C LEU A 119 11.39 -7.17 -8.40
N SER A 120 11.39 -6.09 -7.61
CA SER A 120 12.29 -4.94 -7.79
C SER A 120 13.77 -5.32 -7.68
N PHE A 121 14.13 -6.26 -6.82
CA PHE A 121 15.52 -6.72 -6.67
C PHE A 121 16.00 -7.43 -7.94
N TRP A 122 15.17 -8.30 -8.51
CA TRP A 122 15.48 -9.00 -9.76
C TRP A 122 15.64 -8.05 -10.94
N LEU A 123 14.76 -7.05 -11.03
CA LEU A 123 14.81 -6.04 -12.08
C LEU A 123 16.06 -5.15 -11.95
N THR A 124 16.46 -4.83 -10.71
CA THR A 124 17.71 -4.10 -10.44
C THR A 124 18.92 -4.94 -10.81
N LEU A 125 18.92 -6.23 -10.47
CA LEU A 125 20.02 -7.15 -10.78
C LEU A 125 20.22 -7.31 -12.28
N THR A 126 19.14 -7.51 -13.05
CA THR A 126 19.22 -7.63 -14.51
C THR A 126 19.65 -6.31 -15.16
N ALA A 127 19.14 -5.17 -14.68
CA ALA A 127 19.58 -3.86 -15.15
C ALA A 127 21.06 -3.60 -14.85
N PHE A 128 21.54 -3.99 -13.67
CA PHE A 128 22.95 -3.85 -13.30
C PHE A 128 23.85 -4.71 -14.19
N VAL A 129 23.53 -5.99 -14.38
CA VAL A 129 24.28 -6.89 -15.27
C VAL A 129 24.29 -6.37 -16.70
N GLY A 130 23.12 -5.96 -17.22
CA GLY A 130 23.01 -5.36 -18.55
C GLY A 130 23.82 -4.06 -18.68
N GLY A 131 23.79 -3.21 -17.66
CA GLY A 131 24.54 -1.96 -17.60
C GLY A 131 26.05 -2.17 -17.62
N VAL A 132 26.57 -3.12 -16.83
CA VAL A 132 28.00 -3.47 -16.84
C VAL A 132 28.41 -4.04 -18.19
N PHE A 133 27.58 -4.89 -18.79
CA PHE A 133 27.86 -5.48 -20.11
C PHE A 133 27.91 -4.42 -21.20
N MET A 134 26.91 -3.54 -21.29
CA MET A 134 26.91 -2.43 -22.24
C MET A 134 28.06 -1.45 -21.97
N GLY A 135 28.34 -1.15 -20.70
CA GLY A 135 29.47 -0.32 -20.29
C GLY A 135 30.81 -0.91 -20.73
N GLY A 136 30.99 -2.23 -20.65
CA GLY A 136 32.18 -2.92 -21.15
C GLY A 136 32.33 -2.82 -22.67
N ILE A 137 31.23 -2.96 -23.42
CA ILE A 137 31.23 -2.77 -24.89
C ILE A 137 31.61 -1.33 -25.23
N ALA A 138 30.94 -0.36 -24.62
CA ALA A 138 31.21 1.07 -24.84
C ALA A 138 32.66 1.42 -24.48
N PHE A 139 33.18 0.89 -23.36
CA PHE A 139 34.57 1.06 -22.96
C PHE A 139 35.54 0.47 -23.99
N SER A 140 35.24 -0.68 -24.59
CA SER A 140 36.07 -1.28 -25.65
C SER A 140 36.15 -0.41 -26.91
N GLU A 141 35.18 0.46 -27.15
CA GLU A 141 35.18 1.38 -28.30
C GLU A 141 35.91 2.70 -28.02
N THR A 142 36.17 3.02 -26.74
CA THR A 142 36.88 4.24 -26.35
C THR A 142 38.32 4.29 -26.86
N GLU A 143 38.81 5.51 -27.13
CA GLU A 143 40.19 5.78 -27.55
C GLU A 143 41.22 5.31 -26.52
N LEU A 144 40.85 5.30 -25.24
CA LEU A 144 41.72 4.88 -24.14
C LEU A 144 42.03 3.37 -24.24
N TYR A 145 41.01 2.53 -24.43
CA TYR A 145 41.20 1.09 -24.66
C TYR A 145 41.97 0.78 -25.95
N LYS A 146 41.66 1.51 -27.04
CA LYS A 146 42.39 1.37 -28.31
C LYS A 146 43.85 1.78 -28.18
N SER A 147 44.16 2.87 -27.47
CA SER A 147 45.53 3.35 -27.26
C SER A 147 46.39 2.37 -26.45
N LEU A 148 45.80 1.70 -25.44
CA LEU A 148 46.45 0.66 -24.66
C LEU A 148 46.70 -0.60 -25.51
N LYS A 149 45.72 -1.02 -26.32
CA LYS A 149 45.86 -2.18 -27.21
C LYS A 149 46.92 -1.96 -28.30
N THR A 150 47.00 -0.76 -28.87
CA THR A 150 48.01 -0.40 -29.87
C THR A 150 49.42 -0.35 -29.28
N LYS A 151 49.60 0.19 -28.07
CA LYS A 151 50.91 0.18 -27.37
C LYS A 151 51.44 -1.24 -27.14
N VAL A 152 50.58 -2.14 -26.66
CA VAL A 152 50.96 -3.54 -26.38
C VAL A 152 51.35 -4.32 -27.65
N GLN A 153 50.77 -3.99 -28.81
CA GLN A 153 51.18 -4.61 -30.07
C GLN A 153 52.52 -4.10 -30.59
N ILE A 154 52.82 -2.81 -30.40
CA ILE A 154 54.10 -2.22 -30.85
C ILE A 154 55.27 -2.77 -30.01
N GLU A 155 55.09 -2.90 -28.69
CA GLU A 155 56.13 -3.40 -27.78
C GLU A 155 56.48 -4.89 -28.04
N LYS A 156 55.47 -5.73 -28.34
CA LYS A 156 55.67 -7.13 -28.74
C LYS A 156 56.36 -7.32 -30.09
N VAL A 157 56.34 -6.31 -30.97
CA VAL A 157 57.04 -6.34 -32.26
C VAL A 157 58.49 -5.88 -32.11
N VAL A 158 58.76 -4.97 -31.18
CA VAL A 158 60.13 -4.49 -30.88
C VAL A 158 60.95 -5.54 -30.12
N GLU A 159 60.32 -6.36 -29.26
CA GLU A 159 61.01 -7.44 -28.53
C GLU A 159 61.32 -8.67 -29.42
N LYS A 160 60.81 -8.69 -30.66
CA LYS A 160 60.93 -9.82 -31.60
C LYS A 160 61.90 -9.57 -32.77
N ASN A 161 62.52 -8.40 -32.83
CA ASN A 161 63.58 -8.02 -33.78
C ASN A 161 64.90 -7.78 -33.03
#